data_AF-A0A2W7D2Z5-F1
#
_entry.id   AF-A0A2W7D2Z5-F1
#
_cell.length_a   1.000
_cell.length_b   1.000
_cell.length_c   1.000
_cell.angle_alpha   90.00
_cell.angle_beta   90.00
_cell.angle_gamma   90.00
#
_symmetry.space_group_name_H-M   'P 1'
#
loop_
_entity.id
_entity.type
_entity.pdbx_description
1 polymer ?
#
loop_
_entity_poly.entity_id
_entity_poly.type
_entity_poly.pdbx_seq_one_letter_code
_entity_poly.pdbx_strand_id
1 'polypeptide(L)'
;MPPNRRTPDGLEYGPTIKGKIYLSLFYHRGDGSRMFKNRWCVLPDIEYDIFSFSDENSLYDAKQNYWGVLEQGQTVIGEKGERLSKFPCTTNPQDAWHGYPVFCVDERKRNALPSDFDKLVERWIIDGIITKEIGRKIQKEKI
;
A
#
# COMPACT_ATOMS: atom_id res chain seq x y z
N MET A 1 0.17 -9.39 13.63
CA MET A 1 0.35 -10.88 13.66
C MET A 1 1.84 -11.21 13.55
N PRO A 2 2.34 -12.34 14.09
CA PRO A 2 3.70 -12.82 13.77
C PRO A 2 3.77 -13.31 12.30
N PRO A 3 4.94 -13.23 11.63
CA PRO A 3 5.09 -13.76 10.28
C PRO A 3 4.99 -15.30 10.27
N ASN A 4 4.46 -15.85 9.19
CA ASN A 4 4.40 -17.30 8.95
C ASN A 4 5.80 -17.89 8.79
N ARG A 5 6.67 -17.17 8.07
CA ARG A 5 8.00 -17.64 7.68
C ARG A 5 8.94 -16.47 7.41
N ARG A 6 10.23 -16.67 7.69
CA ARG A 6 11.32 -15.83 7.19
C ARG A 6 11.90 -16.41 5.91
N THR A 7 12.02 -15.59 4.87
CA THR A 7 12.67 -15.93 3.59
C THR A 7 14.01 -15.19 3.47
N PRO A 8 14.85 -15.49 2.45
CA PRO A 8 16.05 -14.70 2.19
C PRO A 8 15.72 -13.21 1.91
N ASP A 9 14.59 -12.95 1.25
CA ASP A 9 14.23 -11.61 0.78
C ASP A 9 13.40 -10.80 1.79
N GLY A 10 12.70 -11.47 2.71
CA GLY A 10 11.78 -10.79 3.62
C GLY A 10 11.08 -11.66 4.67
N LEU A 11 9.99 -11.11 5.20
CA LEU A 11 9.08 -11.76 6.14
C LEU A 11 7.75 -12.02 5.46
N GLU A 12 7.31 -13.27 5.47
CA GLU A 12 6.09 -13.74 4.82
C GLU A 12 4.93 -13.75 5.81
N TYR A 13 3.77 -13.23 5.38
CA TYR A 13 2.53 -13.10 6.14
C TYR A 13 1.34 -13.67 5.37
N GLY A 14 0.36 -14.20 6.11
CA GLY A 14 -0.94 -14.59 5.60
C GLY A 14 -1.21 -16.10 5.68
N PRO A 15 -2.01 -16.67 4.77
CA PRO A 15 -2.73 -15.99 3.71
C PRO A 15 -3.81 -15.02 4.25
N THR A 16 -4.19 -14.04 3.43
CA THR A 16 -5.45 -13.29 3.63
C THR A 16 -6.65 -14.22 3.54
N ILE A 17 -7.86 -13.75 3.87
CA ILE A 17 -9.09 -14.55 3.74
C ILE A 17 -9.34 -15.01 2.29
N LYS A 18 -8.75 -14.33 1.29
CA LYS A 18 -8.84 -14.68 -0.13
C LYS A 18 -7.64 -15.51 -0.61
N GLY A 19 -6.81 -16.02 0.29
CA GLY A 19 -5.72 -16.94 -0.02
C GLY A 19 -4.41 -16.28 -0.47
N LYS A 20 -4.26 -14.95 -0.35
CA LYS A 20 -3.06 -14.24 -0.84
C LYS A 20 -1.97 -14.18 0.22
N ILE A 21 -0.73 -14.39 -0.19
CA ILE A 21 0.46 -14.27 0.66
C ILE A 21 1.09 -12.89 0.46
N TYR A 22 1.56 -12.28 1.55
CA TYR A 22 2.31 -11.02 1.54
C TYR A 22 3.75 -11.23 1.96
N LEU A 23 4.68 -10.54 1.31
CA LEU A 23 6.10 -10.55 1.61
C LEU A 23 6.57 -9.12 1.92
N SER A 24 6.84 -8.84 3.20
CA SER A 24 7.54 -7.63 3.61
C SER A 24 9.03 -7.77 3.31
N LEU A 25 9.51 -7.10 2.26
CA LEU A 25 10.89 -7.22 1.80
C LEU A 25 11.86 -6.43 2.69
N PHE A 26 13.00 -7.03 3.05
CA PHE A 26 14.00 -6.38 3.90
C PHE A 26 14.58 -5.12 3.27
N TYR A 27 14.68 -5.05 1.94
CA TYR A 27 15.23 -3.86 1.29
C TYR A 27 14.31 -2.63 1.38
N HIS A 28 13.01 -2.79 1.69
CA HIS A 28 12.12 -1.66 1.98
C HIS A 28 12.33 -1.07 3.39
N ARG A 29 13.25 -1.65 4.18
CA ARG A 29 13.55 -1.30 5.57
C ARG A 29 15.02 -0.91 5.83
N GLY A 30 15.91 -1.09 4.86
CA GLY A 30 17.35 -0.90 5.04
C GLY A 30 17.86 0.53 4.80
N ASP A 31 19.07 0.80 5.29
CA ASP A 31 19.87 2.01 5.05
C ASP A 31 20.60 2.02 3.68
N GLY A 32 20.46 0.93 2.92
CA GLY A 32 21.25 0.63 1.73
C GLY A 32 21.17 1.70 0.63
N SER A 33 22.26 2.45 0.50
CA SER A 33 22.77 3.27 -0.60
C SER A 33 21.98 3.33 -1.92
N ARG A 34 20.71 3.75 -1.93
CA ARG A 34 20.03 4.29 -3.13
C ARG A 34 19.07 5.38 -2.69
N MET A 35 19.51 6.63 -2.87
CA MET A 35 18.88 7.93 -2.54
C MET A 35 17.38 8.12 -2.90
N PHE A 36 16.72 7.15 -3.54
CA PHE A 36 15.42 7.33 -4.19
C PHE A 36 14.42 6.16 -4.07
N LYS A 37 14.59 5.24 -3.11
CA LYS A 37 13.62 4.14 -2.91
C LYS A 37 12.55 4.50 -1.86
N ASN A 38 11.33 4.02 -2.07
CA ASN A 38 10.22 4.16 -1.12
C ASN A 38 10.43 3.16 0.03
N ARG A 39 10.47 3.66 1.26
CA ARG A 39 10.75 2.90 2.48
C ARG A 39 9.58 2.99 3.46
N TRP A 40 9.19 1.85 4.01
CA TRP A 40 8.16 1.78 5.04
C TRP A 40 8.72 2.29 6.37
N CYS A 41 7.99 3.16 7.06
CA CYS A 41 8.31 3.56 8.44
C CYS A 41 7.50 2.77 9.49
N VAL A 42 6.61 1.87 9.04
CA VAL A 42 5.80 1.00 9.89
C VAL A 42 6.39 -0.41 10.05
N LEU A 43 5.92 -1.14 11.05
CA LEU A 43 6.31 -2.53 11.29
C LEU A 43 5.76 -3.47 10.20
N PRO A 44 6.37 -4.65 9.98
CA PRO A 44 6.01 -5.50 8.85
C PRO A 44 4.63 -6.13 8.96
N ASP A 45 4.18 -6.35 10.18
CA ASP A 45 2.81 -6.78 10.46
C ASP A 45 1.80 -5.67 10.13
N ILE A 46 2.13 -4.40 10.36
CA ILE A 46 1.29 -3.27 9.95
C ILE A 46 1.21 -3.15 8.42
N GLU A 47 2.32 -3.39 7.69
CA GLU A 47 2.25 -3.46 6.22
C GLU A 47 1.27 -4.53 5.75
N TYR A 48 1.34 -5.71 6.38
CA TYR A 48 0.44 -6.82 6.08
C TYR A 48 -1.01 -6.49 6.44
N ASP A 49 -1.27 -5.84 7.57
CA ASP A 49 -2.62 -5.45 7.97
C ASP A 49 -3.25 -4.51 6.91
N ILE A 50 -2.47 -3.55 6.40
CA ILE A 50 -2.92 -2.66 5.31
C ILE A 50 -3.20 -3.47 4.04
N PHE A 51 -2.33 -4.42 3.67
CA PHE A 51 -2.53 -5.28 2.51
C PHE A 51 -3.79 -6.16 2.66
N SER A 52 -3.94 -6.86 3.79
CA SER A 52 -5.09 -7.74 4.05
C SER A 52 -6.39 -6.96 4.00
N PHE A 53 -6.43 -5.78 4.63
CA PHE A 53 -7.58 -4.90 4.56
C PHE A 53 -7.93 -4.47 3.13
N SER A 54 -6.91 -4.14 2.33
CA SER A 54 -7.08 -3.76 0.92
C SER A 54 -7.61 -4.91 0.08
N ASP A 55 -7.11 -6.13 0.30
CA ASP A 55 -7.56 -7.34 -0.36
C ASP A 55 -9.00 -7.67 0.01
N GLU A 56 -9.32 -7.70 1.30
CA GLU A 56 -10.64 -8.00 1.86
C GLU A 56 -11.71 -7.06 1.30
N ASN A 57 -11.46 -5.76 1.36
CA ASN A 57 -12.39 -4.72 0.91
C ASN A 57 -12.32 -4.45 -0.60
N SER A 58 -11.51 -5.19 -1.34
CA SER A 58 -11.41 -5.07 -2.80
C SER A 58 -11.02 -3.65 -3.24
N LEU A 59 -10.05 -3.06 -2.54
CA LEU A 59 -9.54 -1.71 -2.78
C LEU A 59 -8.51 -1.73 -3.91
N TYR A 60 -8.93 -2.10 -5.12
CA TYR A 60 -8.06 -2.18 -6.28
C TYR A 60 -8.45 -1.20 -7.40
N ASP A 61 -7.47 -0.81 -8.20
CA ASP A 61 -7.65 -0.02 -9.42
C ASP A 61 -8.05 -0.90 -10.63
N ALA A 62 -8.35 -0.29 -11.78
CA ALA A 62 -8.66 -1.04 -13.01
C ALA A 62 -7.55 -2.02 -13.46
N LYS A 63 -6.31 -1.86 -12.99
CA LYS A 63 -5.18 -2.77 -13.26
C LYS A 63 -5.00 -3.83 -12.18
N GLN A 64 -5.95 -3.98 -11.27
CA GLN A 64 -5.91 -4.94 -10.15
C GLN A 64 -4.77 -4.69 -9.15
N ASN A 65 -4.17 -3.50 -9.12
CA ASN A 65 -3.26 -3.15 -8.02
C ASN A 65 -4.10 -2.81 -6.81
N TYR A 66 -3.76 -3.35 -5.64
CA TYR A 66 -4.39 -2.92 -4.40
C TYR A 66 -3.78 -1.61 -3.92
N TRP A 67 -4.62 -0.85 -3.22
CA TRP A 67 -4.31 0.43 -2.62
C TRP A 67 -4.82 0.44 -1.19
N GLY A 68 -4.01 0.96 -0.28
CA GLY A 68 -4.33 0.91 1.15
C GLY A 68 -3.94 2.18 1.88
N VAL A 69 -4.63 2.40 3.00
CA VAL A 69 -4.41 3.50 3.94
C VAL A 69 -4.45 2.98 5.37
N LEU A 70 -3.73 3.64 6.27
CA LEU A 70 -3.76 3.35 7.69
C LEU A 70 -4.50 4.47 8.43
N GLU A 71 -5.34 4.08 9.41
CA GLU A 71 -6.15 4.99 10.23
C GLU A 71 -6.86 6.07 9.41
N GLN A 72 -7.57 5.66 8.35
CA GLN A 72 -8.28 6.58 7.43
C GLN A 72 -7.36 7.63 6.77
N GLY A 73 -6.08 7.31 6.55
CA GLY A 73 -5.09 8.20 5.94
C GLY A 73 -4.44 9.19 6.91
N GLN A 74 -4.67 9.04 8.22
CA GLN A 74 -4.08 9.90 9.24
C GLN A 74 -2.65 9.52 9.62
N THR A 75 -2.27 8.25 9.43
CA THR A 75 -0.93 7.77 9.75
C THR A 75 0.01 7.92 8.56
N VAL A 76 1.22 8.43 8.83
CA VAL A 76 2.34 8.34 7.88
C VAL A 76 2.88 6.91 7.91
N ILE A 77 3.01 6.28 6.74
CA ILE A 77 3.43 4.88 6.58
C ILE A 77 4.76 4.75 5.82
N GLY A 78 5.21 5.81 5.15
CA GLY A 78 6.54 5.89 4.55
C GLY A 78 7.42 6.96 5.19
N GLU A 79 8.73 6.79 5.08
CA GLU A 79 9.70 7.67 5.73
C GLU A 79 9.74 9.11 5.20
N LYS A 80 9.16 9.37 4.03
CA LYS A 80 9.14 10.72 3.43
C LYS A 80 7.82 11.44 3.66
N GLY A 81 6.91 10.86 4.43
CA GLY A 81 5.59 11.43 4.70
C GLY A 81 4.45 10.77 3.92
N GLU A 82 4.73 9.69 3.18
CA GLU A 82 3.72 8.93 2.45
C GLU A 82 2.63 8.41 3.40
N ARG A 83 1.36 8.56 3.00
CA ARG A 83 0.18 8.10 3.76
C ARG A 83 -0.63 7.02 3.04
N LEU A 84 -0.29 6.74 1.79
CA LEU A 84 -0.92 5.73 0.96
C LEU A 84 0.06 4.60 0.66
N SER A 85 -0.46 3.44 0.30
CA SER A 85 0.31 2.28 -0.14
C SER A 85 -0.24 1.75 -1.46
N LYS A 86 0.66 1.15 -2.25
CA LYS A 86 0.31 0.42 -3.47
C LYS A 86 0.92 -0.98 -3.42
N PHE A 87 0.11 -1.97 -3.78
CA PHE A 87 0.48 -3.37 -3.92
C PHE A 87 0.21 -3.79 -5.36
N PRO A 88 1.24 -3.85 -6.23
CA PRO A 88 1.06 -4.19 -7.62
C PRO A 88 0.51 -5.60 -7.81
N CYS A 89 -0.37 -5.78 -8.80
CA CYS A 89 -0.82 -7.12 -9.20
C CYS A 89 0.37 -7.99 -9.61
N THR A 90 0.44 -9.20 -9.07
CA THR A 90 1.48 -10.18 -9.39
C THR A 90 1.23 -10.79 -10.77
N THR A 91 2.28 -10.88 -11.61
CA THR A 91 2.17 -11.54 -12.92
C THR A 91 1.89 -13.04 -12.79
N ASN A 92 2.53 -13.70 -11.82
CA ASN A 92 2.28 -15.10 -11.48
C ASN A 92 1.41 -15.14 -10.21
N PRO A 93 0.23 -15.80 -10.22
CA PRO A 93 -0.64 -15.90 -9.05
C PRO A 93 -0.02 -16.59 -7.83
N GLN A 94 1.07 -17.35 -8.02
CA GLN A 94 1.80 -18.00 -6.92
C GLN A 94 2.82 -17.07 -6.25
N ASP A 95 3.14 -15.94 -6.87
CA ASP A 95 4.09 -14.99 -6.28
C ASP A 95 3.45 -14.31 -5.06
N ALA A 96 4.25 -14.13 -4.01
CA ALA A 96 3.82 -13.33 -2.88
C ALA A 96 3.66 -11.86 -3.31
N TRP A 97 2.59 -11.23 -2.82
CA TRP A 97 2.38 -9.80 -2.97
C TRP A 97 3.40 -9.03 -2.15
N HIS A 98 3.80 -7.86 -2.62
CA HIS A 98 4.56 -6.92 -1.82
C HIS A 98 4.09 -5.49 -2.14
N GLY A 99 4.33 -4.58 -1.21
CA GLY A 99 3.88 -3.20 -1.34
C GLY A 99 5.00 -2.19 -1.18
N TYR A 100 4.66 -0.95 -1.47
CA TYR A 100 5.48 0.20 -1.12
C TYR A 100 4.60 1.39 -0.74
N PRO A 101 5.09 2.25 0.17
CA PRO A 101 4.41 3.50 0.45
C PRO A 101 4.51 4.43 -0.77
N VAL A 102 3.50 5.26 -0.95
CA VAL A 102 3.37 6.20 -2.06
C VAL A 102 2.80 7.53 -1.57
N PHE A 103 3.32 8.62 -2.12
CA PHE A 103 2.66 9.92 -2.02
C PHE A 103 1.44 9.96 -2.95
N CYS A 104 0.46 10.83 -2.65
CA CYS A 104 -0.48 11.26 -3.69
C CYS A 104 0.27 12.02 -4.81
N VAL A 105 1.39 12.66 -4.45
CA VAL A 105 2.22 13.49 -5.32
C VAL A 105 3.60 12.86 -5.45
N ASP A 106 3.75 11.88 -6.34
CA ASP A 106 5.08 11.62 -6.88
C ASP A 106 5.25 12.56 -8.09
N GLU A 107 5.89 13.72 -7.90
CA GLU A 107 6.18 14.68 -8.97
C GLU A 107 6.98 14.05 -10.14
N ARG A 108 7.66 12.91 -9.90
CA ARG A 108 8.35 12.14 -10.95
C ARG A 108 7.44 11.07 -11.58
N LYS A 109 6.23 10.86 -11.07
CA LYS A 109 5.28 9.82 -11.49
C LYS A 109 3.81 10.24 -11.39
N ARG A 110 3.46 11.47 -11.80
CA ARG A 110 2.05 11.85 -12.05
C ARG A 110 1.33 10.89 -13.00
N ASN A 111 2.09 10.19 -13.85
CA ASN A 111 1.62 9.13 -14.75
C ASN A 111 1.46 7.72 -14.10
N ALA A 112 1.74 7.54 -12.81
CA ALA A 112 1.65 6.24 -12.13
C ALA A 112 0.39 6.06 -11.27
N LEU A 113 -0.32 7.15 -10.95
CA LEU A 113 -1.69 7.06 -10.47
C LEU A 113 -2.56 6.56 -11.62
N PRO A 114 -3.43 5.59 -11.40
CA PRO A 114 -4.30 5.09 -12.46
C PRO A 114 -5.30 6.19 -12.82
N SER A 115 -5.76 6.23 -14.07
CA SER A 115 -6.65 7.29 -14.57
C SER A 115 -8.00 7.34 -13.85
N ASP A 116 -8.35 6.28 -13.13
CA ASP A 116 -9.54 6.13 -12.30
C ASP A 116 -9.27 6.33 -10.80
N PHE A 117 -8.11 6.86 -10.41
CA PHE A 117 -7.76 7.03 -8.99
C PHE A 117 -8.77 7.90 -8.23
N ASP A 118 -9.28 8.98 -8.83
CA ASP A 118 -10.32 9.80 -8.20
C ASP A 118 -11.60 9.00 -7.92
N LYS A 119 -11.98 8.08 -8.81
CA LYS A 119 -13.15 7.21 -8.62
C LYS A 119 -12.91 6.20 -7.52
N LEU A 120 -11.69 5.66 -7.41
CA LEU A 120 -11.29 4.80 -6.31
C LEU A 120 -11.42 5.55 -4.97
N VAL A 121 -10.96 6.81 -4.91
CA VAL A 121 -11.06 7.64 -3.70
C VAL A 121 -12.51 7.99 -3.36
N GLU A 122 -13.37 8.30 -4.34
CA GLU A 122 -14.80 8.51 -4.07
C GLU A 122 -15.46 7.25 -3.51
N ARG A 123 -15.11 6.07 -4.03
CA ARG A 123 -15.58 4.80 -3.48
C ARG A 123 -15.10 4.60 -2.04
N TRP A 124 -13.85 4.92 -1.72
CA TRP A 124 -13.34 4.85 -0.34
C TRP A 124 -14.09 5.77 0.62
N ILE A 125 -14.53 6.94 0.16
CA ILE A 125 -15.38 7.84 0.94
C ILE A 125 -16.75 7.21 1.18
N ILE A 126 -17.39 6.66 0.13
CA ILE A 126 -18.71 6.03 0.22
C ILE A 126 -18.68 4.81 1.14
N ASP A 127 -17.64 3.99 1.03
CA ASP A 127 -17.45 2.77 1.80
C ASP A 127 -16.95 3.05 3.24
N GLY A 128 -16.72 4.31 3.61
CA GLY A 128 -16.29 4.72 4.95
C GLY A 128 -14.84 4.37 5.30
N ILE A 129 -14.03 4.00 4.30
CA ILE A 129 -12.60 3.67 4.45
C ILE A 129 -11.78 4.91 4.84
N ILE A 130 -12.18 6.07 4.32
CA ILE A 130 -11.62 7.37 4.67
C ILE A 130 -12.73 8.40 4.88
N THR A 131 -12.43 9.46 5.62
CA THR A 131 -13.33 10.61 5.69
C THR A 131 -13.39 11.36 4.36
N LYS A 132 -14.50 12.06 4.12
CA LYS A 132 -14.62 13.01 2.99
C LYS A 132 -13.51 14.04 3.00
N GLU A 133 -13.10 14.54 4.17
CA GLU A 133 -12.02 15.52 4.27
C GLU A 133 -10.68 14.95 3.76
N ILE A 134 -10.32 13.74 4.20
CA ILE A 134 -9.09 13.07 3.75
C ILE A 134 -9.17 12.75 2.27
N GLY A 135 -10.29 12.23 1.77
CA GLY A 135 -10.44 11.94 0.34
C GLY A 135 -10.28 13.19 -0.53
N ARG A 136 -10.81 14.35 -0.07
CA ARG A 136 -10.57 15.62 -0.77
C ARG A 136 -9.12 16.09 -0.68
N LYS A 137 -8.39 15.78 0.40
CA LYS A 137 -6.95 16.06 0.49
C LYS A 137 -6.15 15.19 -0.47
N ILE A 138 -6.48 13.90 -0.57
CA ILE A 138 -5.87 12.95 -1.52
C ILE A 138 -6.07 13.45 -2.96
N GLN A 139 -7.31 13.73 -3.35
CA GLN A 139 -7.66 14.22 -4.69
C GLN A 139 -7.03 15.59 -5.02
N LYS A 140 -6.80 16.42 -3.99
CA LYS A 140 -6.14 17.73 -4.13
C LYS A 140 -4.62 17.66 -3.95
N GLU A 141 -4.03 16.46 -3.93
CA GLU A 141 -2.59 16.28 -3.84
C GLU A 141 -1.98 16.92 -2.57
N LYS A 142 -2.70 16.88 -1.44
CA LYS A 142 -2.31 17.54 -0.18
C LYS A 142 -1.71 16.62 0.88
N ILE A 143 -1.63 15.31 0.63
CA ILE A 143 -1.09 14.31 1.57
C ILE A 143 -0.32 13.19 0.86
#